data_AF-X1CJM9-F1
#
_entry.id   AF-X1CJM9-F1
#
_cell.length_a   1.000
_cell.length_b   1.000
_cell.length_c   1.000
_cell.angle_alpha   90.00
_cell.angle_beta   90.00
_cell.angle_gamma   90.00
#
_symmetry.space_group_name_H-M   'P 1'
#
loop_
_entity.id
_entity.type
_entity.pdbx_description
1 polymer ?
#
loop_
_entity_poly.entity_id
_entity_poly.type
_entity_poly.pdbx_seq_one_letter_code
_entity_poly.pdbx_strand_id
1 'polypeptide(L)'
;MANAFTNRFEYLIQQSRSFLVTVAAVFIFTSLVLLIAGAPPLAAYYYIFKGSLGSWLKFAHVIKAWIPLTLCAYGLLFTFRIGLWNIGIEGQVMMGAIFTTALLRF
;
A
#
# COMPACT_ATOMS: atom_id res chain seq x y z
N MET A 1 6.87 -36.26 12.30
CA MET A 1 5.70 -35.45 11.90
C MET A 1 5.32 -34.38 12.92
N ALA A 2 5.29 -34.66 14.22
CA ALA A 2 4.97 -33.66 15.27
C ALA A 2 5.84 -32.37 15.20
N ASN A 3 7.16 -32.51 15.00
CA ASN A 3 8.08 -31.37 14.98
C ASN A 3 7.84 -30.37 13.83
N ALA A 4 7.36 -30.82 12.67
CA ALA A 4 7.08 -29.92 11.54
C ALA A 4 5.84 -29.05 11.78
N PHE A 5 4.82 -29.63 12.45
CA PHE A 5 3.61 -28.90 12.83
C PHE A 5 3.91 -27.86 13.92
N THR A 6 4.66 -28.23 14.95
CA THR A 6 5.09 -27.30 16.01
C THR A 6 5.94 -26.16 15.44
N ASN A 7 6.89 -26.44 14.55
CA ASN A 7 7.69 -25.40 13.89
C ASN A 7 6.85 -24.44 13.04
N ARG A 8 5.83 -24.94 12.33
CA ARG A 8 4.91 -24.10 11.57
C ARG A 8 4.08 -23.20 12.49
N PHE A 9 3.63 -23.73 13.62
CA PHE A 9 2.86 -22.96 14.59
C PHE A 9 3.69 -21.82 15.21
N GLU A 10 4.93 -22.10 15.63
CA GLU A 10 5.86 -21.08 16.14
C GLU A 10 6.19 -20.01 15.09
N TYR A 11 6.36 -20.40 13.82
CA TYR A 11 6.56 -19.44 12.74
C TYR A 11 5.37 -18.48 12.57
N LEU A 12 4.14 -19.00 12.63
CA LEU A 12 2.93 -18.18 12.52
C LEU A 12 2.79 -17.21 13.71
N ILE A 13 3.12 -17.66 14.93
CA ILE A 13 3.16 -16.79 16.13
C ILE A 13 4.22 -15.70 15.98
N GLN A 14 5.41 -16.07 15.51
CA GLN A 14 6.49 -15.11 15.30
C GLN A 14 6.10 -14.07 14.24
N GLN A 15 5.47 -14.50 13.14
CA GLN A 15 5.02 -13.63 12.07
C GLN A 15 3.91 -12.67 12.54
N SER A 16 2.92 -13.17 13.30
CA SER A 16 1.86 -12.33 13.85
C SER A 16 2.42 -11.31 14.85
N ARG A 17 3.38 -11.70 15.69
CA ARG A 17 4.07 -10.78 16.61
C ARG A 17 4.78 -9.66 15.85
N SER A 18 5.57 -10.01 14.82
CA SER A 18 6.27 -9.02 14.00
C SER A 18 5.30 -8.05 13.30
N PHE A 19 4.16 -8.58 12.82
CA PHE A 19 3.11 -7.76 12.22
C PHE A 19 2.52 -6.76 13.23
N LEU A 20 2.15 -7.21 14.42
CA LEU A 20 1.60 -6.34 15.47
C LEU A 20 2.58 -5.26 15.92
N VAL A 21 3.86 -5.62 16.09
CA VAL A 21 4.92 -4.65 16.42
C VAL A 21 5.05 -3.59 15.33
N THR A 22 5.02 -4.01 14.05
CA THR A 22 5.10 -3.09 12.92
C THR A 22 3.91 -2.14 12.88
N VAL A 23 2.69 -2.66 13.04
CA VAL A 23 1.47 -1.85 13.08
C VAL A 23 1.53 -0.83 14.20
N ALA A 24 1.89 -1.25 15.42
CA ALA A 24 2.03 -0.35 16.55
C ALA A 24 3.11 0.73 16.30
N ALA A 25 4.27 0.35 15.79
CA ALA A 25 5.36 1.28 15.49
C ALA A 25 4.94 2.35 14.47
N VAL A 26 4.23 1.94 13.40
CA VAL A 26 3.71 2.87 12.40
C VAL A 26 2.72 3.85 13.03
N PHE A 27 1.72 3.38 13.78
CA PHE A 27 0.74 4.26 14.43
C PHE A 27 1.37 5.21 15.45
N ILE A 28 2.36 4.75 16.21
CA ILE A 28 3.10 5.61 17.16
C ILE A 28 3.84 6.69 16.38
N PHE A 29 4.62 6.30 15.37
CA PHE A 29 5.41 7.23 14.57
C PHE A 29 4.52 8.27 13.88
N THR A 30 3.45 7.85 13.20
CA THR A 30 2.56 8.79 12.52
C THR A 30 1.82 9.69 13.50
N SER A 31 1.43 9.18 14.67
CA SER A 31 0.80 10.01 15.71
C SER A 31 1.75 11.05 16.27
N LEU A 32 3.03 10.70 16.48
CA LEU A 32 4.05 11.65 16.93
C LEU A 32 4.24 12.78 15.90
N VAL A 33 4.33 12.44 14.61
CA VAL A 33 4.43 13.44 13.54
C VAL A 33 3.22 14.38 13.54
N LEU A 34 2.01 13.83 13.71
CA LEU A 34 0.79 14.64 13.78
C LEU A 34 0.77 15.56 15.01
N LEU A 35 1.20 15.07 16.17
CA LEU A 35 1.31 15.88 17.39
C LEU A 35 2.32 17.02 17.22
N ILE A 36 3.48 16.75 16.62
CA ILE A 36 4.49 17.78 16.32
C ILE A 36 3.92 18.84 15.36
N ALA A 37 3.10 18.43 14.40
CA ALA A 37 2.42 19.34 13.47
C ALA A 37 1.21 20.08 14.10
N GLY A 38 0.91 19.85 15.39
CA GLY A 38 -0.24 20.47 16.07
C GLY A 38 -1.59 19.87 15.67
N ALA A 39 -1.62 18.71 15.01
CA ALA A 39 -2.83 18.05 14.55
C ALA A 39 -3.26 16.92 15.53
N PRO A 40 -4.52 16.86 15.98
CA PRO A 40 -5.01 15.78 16.84
C PRO A 40 -5.02 14.43 16.09
N PRO A 41 -4.26 13.40 16.53
CA PRO A 41 -4.08 12.17 15.76
C PRO A 41 -5.37 11.40 15.49
N LEU A 42 -6.26 11.28 16.48
CA LEU A 42 -7.53 10.57 16.33
C LEU A 42 -8.42 11.20 15.26
N ALA A 43 -8.51 12.54 15.25
CA ALA A 43 -9.25 13.26 14.23
C ALA A 43 -8.59 13.12 12.85
N ALA A 44 -7.26 13.18 12.76
CA ALA A 44 -6.55 12.94 11.50
C ALA A 44 -6.83 11.54 10.93
N TYR A 45 -6.76 10.48 11.74
CA TYR A 45 -7.10 9.13 11.31
C TYR A 45 -8.58 8.99 10.92
N TYR A 46 -9.49 9.62 11.66
CA TYR A 46 -10.91 9.69 11.28
C TYR A 46 -11.09 10.36 9.91
N TYR A 47 -10.39 11.47 9.65
CA TYR A 47 -10.47 12.15 8.36
C TYR A 47 -9.80 11.36 7.23
N ILE A 48 -8.71 10.65 7.48
CA ILE A 48 -8.13 9.71 6.50
C ILE A 48 -9.15 8.64 6.13
N PHE A 49 -9.78 7.99 7.12
CA PHE A 49 -10.79 6.97 6.89
C PHE A 49 -12.02 7.53 6.15
N LYS A 50 -12.57 8.65 6.64
CA LYS A 50 -13.73 9.31 6.02
C LYS A 50 -13.42 9.87 4.64
N GLY A 51 -12.18 10.29 4.39
CA GLY A 51 -11.69 10.83 3.13
C GLY A 51 -11.48 9.76 2.07
N SER A 52 -11.04 8.57 2.48
CA SER A 52 -10.76 7.44 1.58
C SER A 52 -11.97 6.52 1.38
N LEU A 53 -12.71 6.20 2.44
CA LEU A 53 -13.75 5.16 2.45
C LEU A 53 -15.15 5.70 2.79
N GLY A 54 -15.29 6.98 3.12
CA GLY A 54 -16.55 7.54 3.62
C GLY A 54 -17.69 7.68 2.61
N SER A 55 -17.47 7.38 1.34
CA SER A 55 -18.52 7.27 0.32
C SER A 55 -18.05 6.42 -0.86
N TRP A 56 -18.99 5.95 -1.69
CA TRP A 56 -18.65 5.18 -2.88
C TRP A 56 -17.79 5.97 -3.87
N LEU A 57 -18.06 7.27 -4.04
CA LEU A 57 -17.25 8.14 -4.88
C LEU A 57 -15.81 8.25 -4.37
N LYS A 58 -15.62 8.44 -3.06
CA LYS A 58 -14.29 8.52 -2.43
C LYS A 58 -13.51 7.22 -2.56
N PHE A 59 -14.17 6.08 -2.34
CA PHE A 59 -13.56 4.79 -2.55
C PHE A 59 -13.14 4.59 -4.01
N ALA A 60 -14.00 4.98 -4.97
CA ALA A 60 -13.67 4.93 -6.39
C ALA A 60 -12.44 5.81 -6.73
N HIS A 61 -12.26 6.97 -6.07
CA HIS A 61 -11.05 7.78 -6.21
C HIS A 61 -9.80 7.05 -5.70
N VAL A 62 -9.88 6.36 -4.56
CA VAL A 62 -8.78 5.54 -4.04
C VAL A 62 -8.40 4.45 -5.05
N ILE A 63 -9.39 3.70 -5.54
CA ILE A 63 -9.15 2.62 -6.51
C ILE A 63 -8.60 3.15 -7.83
N LYS A 64 -9.09 4.30 -8.30
CA LYS A 64 -8.59 4.97 -9.51
C LYS A 64 -7.09 5.26 -9.46
N ALA A 65 -6.57 5.66 -8.30
CA ALA A 65 -5.13 5.84 -8.10
C ALA A 65 -4.40 4.51 -7.82
N TRP A 66 -5.04 3.61 -7.08
CA TRP A 66 -4.43 2.34 -6.67
C TRP A 66 -4.17 1.37 -7.82
N ILE A 67 -5.08 1.27 -8.79
CA ILE A 67 -4.93 0.39 -9.97
C ILE A 67 -3.63 0.66 -10.74
N PRO A 68 -3.36 1.89 -11.25
CA PRO A 68 -2.14 2.14 -12.02
C PRO A 68 -0.87 1.97 -11.19
N LEU A 69 -0.88 2.38 -9.91
CA LEU A 69 0.27 2.20 -9.02
C LEU A 69 0.59 0.71 -8.79
N THR A 70 -0.44 -0.11 -8.61
CA THR A 70 -0.27 -1.55 -8.39
C THR A 70 0.25 -2.24 -9.65
N LEU A 71 -0.25 -1.86 -10.84
CA LEU A 71 0.27 -2.37 -12.12
C LEU A 71 1.74 -2.00 -12.32
N CYS A 72 2.15 -0.78 -11.95
CA CYS A 72 3.56 -0.38 -11.99
C CYS A 72 4.41 -1.18 -10.98
N ALA A 73 3.88 -1.43 -9.78
CA ALA A 73 4.54 -2.26 -8.77
C ALA A 73 4.78 -3.69 -9.28
N TYR A 74 3.83 -4.29 -10.01
CA TYR A 74 4.06 -5.58 -10.67
C TYR A 74 5.20 -5.53 -11.70
N GLY A 75 5.31 -4.45 -12.48
CA GLY A 75 6.42 -4.24 -13.41
C GLY A 75 7.79 -4.18 -12.71
N LEU A 76 7.85 -3.55 -11.54
CA LEU A 76 9.06 -3.48 -10.69
C LEU A 76 9.50 -4.84 -10.17
N LEU A 77 8.56 -5.71 -9.79
CA LEU A 77 8.88 -7.04 -9.25
C LEU A 77 9.71 -7.87 -10.23
N PHE A 78 9.42 -7.78 -11.54
CA PHE A 78 10.18 -8.50 -12.57
C PHE A 78 11.63 -8.03 -12.66
N THR A 79 11.86 -6.71 -12.66
CA THR A 79 13.22 -6.15 -12.75
C THR A 79 14.02 -6.40 -11.48
N PHE A 80 13.40 -6.26 -10.31
CA PHE A 80 14.07 -6.52 -9.04
C PHE A 80 14.43 -7.99 -8.87
N ARG A 81 13.63 -8.91 -9.42
CA ARG A 81 13.95 -10.35 -9.39
C ARG A 81 15.28 -10.69 -10.07
N ILE A 82 15.69 -9.92 -11.08
CA ILE A 82 16.97 -10.11 -11.79
C ILE A 82 18.05 -9.13 -11.33
N GLY A 83 17.84 -8.43 -10.20
CA GLY A 83 18.81 -7.50 -9.62
C GLY A 83 18.93 -6.17 -10.36
N LEU A 84 18.01 -5.86 -11.29
CA LEU A 84 18.01 -4.61 -12.03
C LEU A 84 17.02 -3.61 -11.43
N TRP A 85 17.40 -2.34 -11.46
CA TRP A 85 16.52 -1.24 -11.09
C TRP A 85 15.67 -0.79 -12.27
N ASN A 86 14.37 -0.52 -12.05
CA ASN A 86 13.48 0.03 -13.07
C ASN A 86 13.28 1.54 -12.82
N ILE A 87 13.84 2.35 -13.72
CA ILE A 87 13.69 3.81 -13.76
C ILE A 87 12.47 4.27 -14.59
N GLY A 88 11.83 3.36 -15.32
CA GLY A 88 10.82 3.65 -16.34
C GLY A 88 9.38 3.69 -15.83
N ILE A 89 9.15 3.80 -14.52
CA ILE A 89 7.80 3.82 -13.92
C ILE A 89 6.94 4.95 -14.51
N GLU A 90 7.51 6.14 -14.69
CA GLU A 90 6.81 7.28 -15.30
C GLU A 90 6.33 6.95 -16.72
N GLY A 91 7.15 6.22 -17.48
CA GLY A 91 6.80 5.71 -18.80
C GLY A 91 5.68 4.67 -18.74
N GLN A 92 5.66 3.78 -17.73
CA GLN A 92 4.57 2.81 -17.55
C GLN A 92 3.24 3.50 -17.27
N VAL A 93 3.23 4.52 -16.39
CA VAL A 93 2.05 5.33 -16.11
C VAL A 93 1.60 6.08 -17.38
N MET A 94 2.54 6.71 -18.11
CA MET A 94 2.24 7.45 -19.33
C MET A 94 1.65 6.56 -20.43
N MET A 95 2.25 5.39 -20.67
CA MET A 95 1.74 4.42 -21.65
C MET A 95 0.35 3.92 -21.27
N GLY A 96 0.10 3.66 -19.98
CA GLY A 96 -1.23 3.31 -19.48
C GLY A 96 -2.27 4.41 -19.76
N ALA A 97 -1.90 5.68 -19.56
CA ALA A 97 -2.76 6.82 -19.86
C ALA A 97 -3.04 6.96 -21.37
N ILE A 98 -2.02 6.81 -22.22
CA ILE A 98 -2.14 6.85 -23.68
C ILE A 98 -3.10 5.75 -24.17
N PHE A 99 -2.89 4.50 -23.76
CA PHE A 99 -3.74 3.39 -24.19
C PHE A 99 -5.18 3.52 -23.69
N THR A 100 -5.37 3.95 -22.44
CA THR A 100 -6.72 4.20 -21.89
C THR A 100 -7.44 5.28 -22.71
N THR A 101 -6.76 6.38 -23.02
CA THR A 101 -7.32 7.47 -23.83
C THR A 101 -7.64 7.00 -25.24
N ALA A 102 -6.76 6.23 -25.87
CA ALA A 102 -6.99 5.68 -27.21
C ALA A 102 -8.23 4.77 -27.26
N LEU A 103 -8.45 3.94 -26.23
CA LEU A 103 -9.62 3.07 -26.14
C LEU A 103 -10.92 3.82 -25.88
N LEU A 104 -10.90 4.85 -25.03
CA LEU A 104 -12.09 5.65 -24.67
C LEU A 104 -12.44 6.73 -25.70
N ARG A 105 -11.57 6.98 -26.68
CA ARG A 105 -11.76 8.04 -27.68
C ARG A 105 -12.81 7.69 -28.75
N PHE A 106 -13.16 6.42 -28.90
CA PHE A 106 -14.22 5.93 -29.78
C PHE A 106 -15.55 5.83 -29.03
#